data_AF-A0A1V2KL78-F1
#
_entry.id   AF-A0A1V2KL78-F1
#
_cell.length_a   1.000
_cell.length_b   1.000
_cell.length_c   1.000
_cell.angle_alpha   90.00
_cell.angle_beta   90.00
_cell.angle_gamma   90.00
#
_symmetry.space_group_name_H-M   'P 1'
#
loop_
_entity.id
_entity.type
_entity.pdbx_description
1 polymer ?
#
loop_
_entity_poly.entity_id
_entity_poly.type
_entity_poly.pdbx_seq_one_letter_code
_entity_poly.pdbx_strand_id
1 'polypeptide(L)'
;MVMKIRLRWYEKHSNDLKADEYSADIEDSDSVFEALGLGGETAIYADVFDMLPDWTTIIQPHFQHMIEPAHLDYQISFRHQGAWPPPSKQPKTGI
;
A
#
# COMPACT_ATOMS: atom_id res chain seq x y z
N MET A 1 14.44 0.80 -0.24
CA MET A 1 13.48 -0.12 0.42
C MET A 1 12.41 -0.36 -0.60
N VAL A 2 12.01 -1.60 -0.86
CA VAL A 2 10.96 -1.87 -1.87
C VAL A 2 9.63 -1.97 -1.15
N MET A 3 8.62 -1.29 -1.66
CA MET A 3 7.27 -1.32 -1.13
C MET A 3 6.31 -1.97 -2.13
N LYS A 4 5.29 -2.65 -1.63
CA LYS A 4 4.09 -2.99 -2.37
C LYS A 4 2.85 -2.41 -1.71
N ILE A 5 1.89 -2.04 -2.55
CA ILE A 5 0.55 -1.69 -2.12
C ILE A 5 -0.31 -2.94 -2.32
N ARG A 6 -1.01 -3.37 -1.28
CA ARG A 6 -2.04 -4.41 -1.38
C ARG A 6 -3.39 -3.73 -1.49
N LEU A 7 -4.03 -3.91 -2.63
CA LEU A 7 -5.40 -3.49 -2.91
C LEU A 7 -6.37 -4.64 -2.60
N ARG A 8 -7.44 -4.35 -1.88
CA ARG A 8 -8.54 -5.28 -1.61
C ARG A 8 -9.84 -4.61 -1.98
N TRP A 9 -10.76 -5.35 -2.59
CA TRP A 9 -12.08 -4.82 -2.90
C TRP A 9 -13.20 -5.75 -2.48
N TYR A 10 -14.29 -5.13 -2.08
CA TYR A 10 -15.42 -5.75 -1.40
C TYR A 10 -16.72 -5.38 -2.11
N GLU A 11 -17.69 -6.29 -2.06
CA GLU A 11 -19.06 -5.99 -2.44
C GLU A 11 -19.68 -5.00 -1.48
N LYS A 12 -20.14 -3.85 -1.98
CA LYS A 12 -20.74 -2.79 -1.16
C LYS A 12 -21.95 -3.24 -0.35
N HIS A 13 -22.72 -4.18 -0.89
CA HIS A 13 -23.99 -4.59 -0.29
C HIS A 13 -23.83 -5.66 0.78
N SER A 14 -22.80 -6.50 0.69
CA SER A 14 -22.62 -7.65 1.59
C SER A 14 -21.31 -7.58 2.39
N ASN A 15 -20.43 -6.63 2.08
CA ASN A 15 -19.09 -6.50 2.64
C ASN A 15 -18.22 -7.76 2.40
N ASP A 16 -18.57 -8.58 1.40
CA ASP A 16 -17.79 -9.75 1.02
C ASP A 16 -16.54 -9.35 0.26
N LEU A 17 -15.39 -9.89 0.67
CA LEU A 17 -14.14 -9.73 -0.08
C LEU A 17 -14.28 -10.41 -1.43
N LYS A 18 -14.18 -9.63 -2.51
CA LYS A 18 -14.22 -10.15 -3.88
C LYS A 18 -12.88 -10.71 -4.30
N ALA A 19 -11.82 -9.93 -4.10
CA ALA A 19 -10.46 -10.30 -4.43
C ALA A 19 -9.47 -9.27 -3.88
N ASP A 20 -8.18 -9.62 -3.98
CA ASP A 20 -7.07 -8.77 -3.65
C ASP A 20 -5.95 -8.86 -4.69
N GLU A 21 -5.23 -7.74 -4.86
CA GLU A 21 -4.13 -7.60 -5.81
C GLU A 21 -2.96 -6.88 -5.14
N TYR A 22 -1.74 -7.32 -5.45
CA TYR A 22 -0.53 -6.60 -5.07
C TYR A 22 -0.01 -5.80 -6.25
N SER A 23 0.41 -4.56 -5.98
CA SER A 23 1.09 -3.74 -6.97
C SER A 23 2.41 -4.37 -7.41
N ALA A 24 2.95 -3.83 -8.51
CA ALA A 24 4.37 -3.95 -8.81
C ALA A 24 5.24 -3.41 -7.66
N ASP A 25 6.52 -3.78 -7.68
CA ASP A 25 7.52 -3.27 -6.75
C ASP A 25 7.68 -1.74 -6.93
N ILE A 26 7.49 -0.98 -5.85
CA ILE A 26 7.65 0.48 -5.82
C ILE A 26 8.96 0.78 -5.09
N GLU A 27 9.93 1.30 -5.83
CA GLU A 27 11.23 1.69 -5.28
C GLU A 27 11.20 3.07 -4.61
N ASP A 28 10.39 3.98 -5.13
CA ASP A 28 10.20 5.34 -4.62
C ASP A 28 8.91 5.43 -3.80
N SER A 29 8.93 4.84 -2.61
CA SER A 29 7.77 4.85 -1.70
C SER A 29 7.47 6.25 -1.17
N ASP A 30 8.49 7.09 -0.98
CA ASP A 30 8.34 8.42 -0.39
C ASP A 30 7.51 9.33 -1.29
N SER A 31 7.79 9.36 -2.60
CA SER A 31 6.99 10.11 -3.57
C SER A 31 5.53 9.65 -3.63
N VAL A 32 5.29 8.34 -3.48
CA VAL A 32 3.93 7.80 -3.43
C VAL A 32 3.20 8.23 -2.16
N PHE A 33 3.86 8.21 -1.01
CA PHE A 33 3.24 8.67 0.23
C PHE A 33 2.94 10.16 0.22
N GLU A 34 3.85 10.99 -0.29
CA GLU A 34 3.59 12.43 -0.47
C GLU A 34 2.41 12.69 -1.40
N ALA A 35 2.33 11.98 -2.53
CA ALA A 35 1.21 12.11 -3.47
C ALA A 35 -0.13 11.71 -2.83
N LEU A 36 -0.13 10.69 -1.96
CA LEU A 36 -1.30 10.25 -1.22
C LEU A 36 -1.61 11.12 0.01
N GLY A 37 -0.74 12.09 0.35
CA GLY A 37 -0.88 12.90 1.56
C GLY A 37 -0.57 12.14 2.85
N LEU A 38 0.13 11.01 2.76
CA LEU A 38 0.50 10.12 3.86
C LEU A 38 1.93 10.36 4.38
N GLY A 39 2.64 11.36 3.88
CA GLY A 39 4.04 11.62 4.26
C GLY A 39 4.29 11.80 5.77
N GLY A 40 3.29 12.26 6.52
CA GLY A 40 3.35 12.42 7.98
C GLY A 40 2.86 11.21 8.79
N GLU A 41 2.34 10.18 8.14
CA GLU A 41 1.67 9.09 8.84
C GLU A 41 2.68 8.09 9.41
N THR A 42 2.61 7.86 10.72
CA THR A 42 3.62 7.05 11.42
C THR A 42 3.29 5.54 11.45
N ALA A 43 2.04 5.19 11.17
CA ALA A 43 1.51 3.82 11.25
C ALA A 43 1.17 3.22 9.87
N ILE A 44 1.71 3.77 8.77
CA ILE A 44 1.38 3.39 7.38
C ILE A 44 1.45 1.88 7.11
N TYR A 45 2.42 1.18 7.72
CA TYR A 45 2.64 -0.26 7.51
C TYR A 45 1.84 -1.17 8.45
N ALA A 46 1.23 -0.59 9.50
CA ALA A 46 0.44 -1.30 10.50
C ALA A 46 -1.06 -1.21 10.22
N ASP A 47 -1.47 -0.23 9.42
CA ASP A 47 -2.88 0.08 9.18
C ASP A 47 -3.37 -0.33 7.78
N VAL A 48 -4.68 -0.25 7.62
CA VAL A 48 -5.45 -0.39 6.40
C VAL A 48 -6.22 0.89 6.19
N PHE A 49 -6.09 1.45 5.00
CA PHE A 49 -6.73 2.70 4.63
C PHE A 49 -7.87 2.44 3.66
N ASP A 50 -9.01 3.08 3.88
CA ASP A 50 -10.07 3.13 2.89
C ASP A 50 -9.62 3.97 1.69
N MET A 51 -9.97 3.53 0.49
CA MET A 51 -9.59 4.22 -0.74
C MET A 51 -10.33 5.56 -0.86
N LEU A 52 -9.57 6.65 -0.89
CA LEU A 52 -10.12 7.97 -1.21
C LEU A 52 -10.26 8.15 -2.73
N PRO A 53 -11.28 8.91 -3.20
CA PRO A 53 -11.46 9.18 -4.64
C PRO A 53 -10.20 9.75 -5.31
N ASP A 54 -9.52 10.68 -4.65
CA ASP A 54 -8.30 11.33 -5.17
C ASP A 54 -7.15 10.33 -5.38
N TRP A 55 -7.07 9.30 -4.53
CA TRP A 55 -6.03 8.28 -4.60
C TRP A 55 -6.17 7.35 -5.80
N THR A 56 -7.39 7.21 -6.34
CA THR A 56 -7.67 6.31 -7.47
C THR A 56 -6.74 6.62 -8.65
N THR A 57 -6.61 7.89 -9.02
CA THR A 57 -5.75 8.30 -10.15
C THR A 57 -4.27 8.10 -9.89
N ILE A 58 -3.86 8.17 -8.62
CA ILE A 58 -2.47 8.03 -8.19
C ILE A 58 -2.07 6.55 -8.25
N ILE A 59 -2.93 5.65 -7.77
CA ILE A 59 -2.55 4.25 -7.61
C ILE A 59 -2.99 3.34 -8.76
N GLN A 60 -4.01 3.72 -9.55
CA GLN A 60 -4.49 2.94 -10.69
C GLN A 60 -3.38 2.45 -11.65
N PRO A 61 -2.33 3.22 -11.95
CA PRO A 61 -1.24 2.75 -12.83
C PRO A 61 -0.47 1.54 -12.29
N HIS A 62 -0.56 1.28 -10.98
CA HIS A 62 0.15 0.19 -10.32
C HIS A 62 -0.64 -1.13 -10.28
N PHE A 63 -1.90 -1.12 -10.71
CA PHE A 63 -2.81 -2.27 -10.66
C PHE A 63 -3.37 -2.60 -12.05
N GLN A 64 -3.57 -3.90 -12.30
CA GLN A 64 -4.29 -4.38 -13.47
C GLN A 64 -5.79 -4.24 -13.30
N HIS A 65 -6.29 -4.44 -12.07
CA HIS A 65 -7.69 -4.21 -11.75
C HIS A 65 -8.08 -2.74 -11.94
N MET A 66 -9.18 -2.51 -12.64
CA MET A 66 -9.78 -1.18 -12.75
C MET A 66 -10.49 -0.85 -11.44
N ILE A 67 -10.04 0.22 -10.78
CA ILE A 67 -10.62 0.69 -9.53
C ILE A 67 -11.90 1.45 -9.88
N GLU A 68 -13.03 0.93 -9.40
CA GLU A 68 -14.37 1.44 -9.65
C GLU A 68 -15.07 1.75 -8.31
N PRO A 69 -14.71 2.85 -7.62
CA PRO A 69 -15.23 3.17 -6.28
C PRO A 69 -16.75 3.40 -6.26
N ALA A 70 -17.38 3.54 -7.43
CA ALA A 70 -18.83 3.59 -7.57
C ALA A 70 -19.49 2.24 -7.22
N HIS A 71 -18.87 1.12 -7.59
CA HIS A 71 -19.46 -0.22 -7.52
C HIS A 71 -18.95 -1.06 -6.35
N LEU A 72 -17.69 -0.87 -5.96
CA LEU A 72 -17.01 -1.68 -4.95
C LEU A 72 -16.43 -0.80 -3.86
N ASP A 73 -16.30 -1.36 -2.65
CA ASP A 73 -15.54 -0.73 -1.58
C ASP A 73 -14.10 -1.19 -1.65
N TYR A 74 -13.15 -0.27 -1.49
CA TYR A 74 -11.74 -0.56 -1.66
C TYR A 74 -10.95 -0.19 -0.42
N GLN A 75 -9.99 -1.04 -0.08
CA GLN A 75 -9.04 -0.83 0.98
C GLN A 75 -7.63 -1.09 0.48
N ILE A 76 -6.69 -0.25 0.93
CA ILE A 76 -5.28 -0.40 0.63
C ILE A 76 -4.47 -0.58 1.92
N SER A 77 -3.37 -1.33 1.81
CA SER A 77 -2.38 -1.43 2.87
C SER A 77 -0.99 -1.45 2.26
N PHE A 78 -0.02 -0.93 2.99
CA PHE A 78 1.35 -0.84 2.52
C PHE A 78 2.19 -1.94 3.17
N ARG A 79 2.98 -2.62 2.34
CA ARG A 79 3.86 -3.71 2.78
C ARG A 79 5.28 -3.43 2.31
N HIS A 80 6.22 -3.49 3.23
CA HIS A 80 7.64 -3.50 2.89
C HIS A 80 8.07 -4.89 2.41
N GLN A 81 8.89 -4.95 1.36
CA GLN A 81 9.58 -6.16 0.94
C GLN A 81 10.90 -6.30 1.73
N GLY A 82 10.87 -7.13 2.77
CA GLY A 82 12.01 -7.43 3.62
C GLY A 82 11.68 -7.35 5.11
N ALA A 83 12.54 -7.89 5.97
CA ALA A 83 12.35 -7.86 7.41
C ALA A 83 12.31 -6.42 7.94
N TRP A 84 11.28 -6.11 8.73
CA TRP A 84 11.21 -4.91 9.55
C TRP A 84 11.36 -5.30 11.03
N PRO A 85 12.14 -4.57 11.86
CA PRO A 85 12.99 -3.44 11.48
C PRO A 85 14.11 -3.87 10.52
N PRO A 86 14.65 -2.97 9.67
CA PRO A 86 15.84 -3.27 8.90
C PRO A 86 16.88 -3.83 9.86
N PRO A 87 17.60 -4.90 9.50
CA PRO A 87 18.63 -5.43 10.38
C PRO A 87 19.56 -4.27 10.73
N SER A 88 19.66 -3.96 12.02
CA SER A 88 20.63 -2.98 12.52
C SER A 88 21.96 -3.36 11.90
N LYS A 89 22.62 -2.42 11.21
CA LYS A 89 24.02 -2.61 10.79
C LYS A 89 24.81 -2.80 12.08
N GLN A 90 24.92 -4.04 12.57
CA GLN A 90 25.85 -4.36 13.64
C GLN A 90 27.22 -3.94 13.11
N PRO A 91 27.94 -3.03 13.77
CA PRO A 91 29.35 -2.88 13.46
C PRO A 91 29.95 -4.26 13.65
N LYS A 92 30.56 -4.79 12.60
CA LYS A 92 31.49 -5.91 12.72
C LYS A 92 32.60 -5.41 13.65
N THR A 93 32.47 -5.65 14.94
CA THR A 93 33.61 -5.69 15.83
C THR A 93 34.36 -6.94 15.42
N GLY A 94 35.24 -6.76 14.44
CA GLY A 94 36.28 -7.72 14.16
C GLY A 94 37.21 -7.77 15.37
N ILE A 95 37.72 -9.00 15.57
CA ILE A 95 38.89 -9.43 16.36
C ILE A 95 38.76 -9.34 17.88
#